data_AF-A0AA37GT92-F1
#
_entry.id   AF-A0AA37GT92-F1
#
_cell.length_a   1.000
_cell.length_b   1.000
_cell.length_c   1.000
_cell.angle_alpha   90.00
_cell.angle_beta   90.00
_cell.angle_gamma   90.00
#
_symmetry.space_group_name_H-M   'P 1'
#
loop_
_entity.id
_entity.type
_entity.pdbx_description
1 polymer ?
#
loop_
_entity_poly.entity_id
_entity_poly.type
_entity_poly.pdbx_seq_one_letter_code
_entity_poly.pdbx_strand_id
1 'polypeptide(L)'
;MATSSANANPARNEFFQQLAIRQQGETSSFKRLSDLTEELLDILNDQVNRDTTVLDEKLADYVFFPLSHIFRSHDQYPKRLIEVAIKCLTIVVHHGWKSNISPQILQQLLILLTFIIGGVPGREEARDLPEETELESLRALTALVAVAGTSAKAAAALTEEKLIPTLGHTVTVLLECVADGRTPAIQLEALRTLGCFYTGIKDQAALASFLPGIVSSLTKLLAKPRERRTGFSLAPYSQ
;
A
#
# COMPACT_ATOMS: atom_id res chain seq x y z
N MET A 1 -8.24 26.55 -61.51
CA MET A 1 -7.89 26.72 -60.08
C MET A 1 -8.72 25.75 -59.28
N ALA A 2 -8.16 24.60 -58.91
CA ALA A 2 -8.84 23.55 -58.16
C ALA A 2 -8.05 23.29 -56.87
N THR A 3 -8.59 23.68 -55.73
CA THR A 3 -8.13 23.20 -54.41
C THR A 3 -9.02 22.01 -54.05
N SER A 4 -8.41 20.82 -54.12
CA SER A 4 -9.02 19.53 -53.91
C SER A 4 -9.57 19.38 -52.50
N SER A 5 -10.77 18.83 -52.46
CA SER A 5 -11.51 18.36 -51.30
C SER A 5 -10.73 17.31 -50.49
N ALA A 6 -11.11 17.25 -49.23
CA ALA A 6 -10.77 16.30 -48.19
C ALA A 6 -10.59 14.86 -48.70
N ASN A 7 -9.45 14.24 -48.38
CA ASN A 7 -9.32 12.79 -48.41
C ASN A 7 -8.89 12.30 -47.01
N ALA A 8 -9.87 12.26 -46.11
CA ALA A 8 -9.70 11.62 -44.80
C ALA A 8 -9.74 10.11 -45.01
N ASN A 9 -8.56 9.48 -44.94
CA ASN A 9 -8.38 8.06 -45.18
C ASN A 9 -9.23 7.23 -44.18
N PRO A 10 -10.26 6.48 -44.63
CA PRO A 10 -11.22 5.78 -43.76
C PRO A 10 -10.56 4.74 -42.86
N ALA A 11 -9.49 4.09 -43.34
CA ALA A 11 -8.74 3.09 -42.57
C ALA A 11 -8.05 3.67 -41.31
N ARG A 12 -7.68 4.96 -41.33
CA ARG A 12 -7.07 5.61 -40.17
C ARG A 12 -8.11 5.88 -39.09
N ASN A 13 -9.32 6.29 -39.49
CA ASN A 13 -10.41 6.58 -38.55
C ASN A 13 -10.99 5.29 -37.95
N GLU A 14 -11.07 4.20 -38.70
CA GLU A 14 -11.49 2.88 -38.18
C GLU A 14 -10.49 2.31 -37.17
N PHE A 15 -9.18 2.48 -37.39
CA PHE A 15 -8.16 2.05 -36.43
C PHE A 15 -8.26 2.82 -35.10
N PHE A 16 -8.44 4.14 -35.15
CA PHE A 16 -8.65 4.95 -33.93
C PHE A 16 -9.99 4.64 -33.25
N GLN A 17 -11.04 4.33 -34.00
CA GLN A 17 -12.33 3.90 -33.43
C GLN A 17 -12.23 2.51 -32.79
N GLN A 18 -11.52 1.55 -33.38
CA GLN A 18 -11.31 0.23 -32.78
C GLN A 18 -10.45 0.30 -31.52
N LEU A 19 -9.43 1.14 -31.50
CA LEU A 19 -8.65 1.44 -30.28
C LEU A 19 -9.52 2.10 -29.21
N ALA A 20 -10.36 3.07 -29.59
CA ALA A 20 -11.27 3.74 -28.67
C ALA A 20 -12.35 2.79 -28.11
N ILE A 21 -12.89 1.87 -28.92
CA ILE A 21 -13.90 0.89 -28.48
C ILE A 21 -13.28 -0.18 -27.57
N ARG A 22 -12.05 -0.65 -27.86
CA ARG A 22 -11.30 -1.55 -26.95
C ARG A 22 -10.99 -0.87 -25.62
N GLN A 23 -10.49 0.37 -25.67
CA GLN A 23 -10.21 1.15 -24.45
C GLN A 23 -11.48 1.47 -23.68
N GLN A 24 -12.63 1.71 -24.34
CA GLN A 24 -13.92 1.90 -23.67
C GLN A 24 -14.42 0.61 -22.99
N GLY A 25 -14.18 -0.57 -23.59
CA GLY A 25 -14.48 -1.86 -22.97
C GLY A 25 -13.63 -2.16 -21.73
N GLU A 26 -12.34 -1.80 -21.75
CA GLU A 26 -11.43 -1.92 -20.60
C GLU A 26 -11.69 -0.85 -19.53
N THR A 27 -11.99 0.39 -19.93
CA THR A 27 -12.28 1.49 -18.99
C THR A 27 -13.61 1.28 -18.28
N SER A 28 -14.63 0.77 -18.98
CA SER A 28 -15.93 0.45 -18.36
C SER A 28 -15.84 -0.73 -17.40
N SER A 29 -14.98 -1.73 -17.69
CA SER A 29 -14.75 -2.84 -16.76
C SER A 29 -13.93 -2.42 -15.54
N PHE A 30 -12.92 -1.56 -15.68
CA PHE A 30 -12.19 -0.98 -14.54
C PHE A 30 -13.07 -0.10 -13.67
N LYS A 31 -13.94 0.71 -14.29
CA LYS A 31 -14.93 1.50 -13.56
C LYS A 31 -15.87 0.62 -12.76
N ARG A 32 -16.47 -0.40 -13.40
CA ARG A 32 -17.35 -1.34 -12.71
C ARG A 32 -16.65 -2.11 -11.59
N LEU A 33 -15.40 -2.52 -11.80
CA LEU A 33 -14.59 -3.16 -10.76
C LEU A 33 -14.32 -2.20 -9.59
N SER A 34 -14.09 -0.91 -9.87
CA SER A 34 -13.93 0.12 -8.85
C SER A 34 -15.21 0.30 -8.04
N ASP A 35 -16.35 0.48 -8.72
CA ASP A 35 -17.65 0.63 -8.07
C ASP A 35 -17.98 -0.58 -7.16
N LEU A 36 -17.74 -1.81 -7.63
CA LEU A 36 -17.98 -3.03 -6.85
C LEU A 36 -17.01 -3.19 -5.66
N THR A 37 -15.76 -2.72 -5.81
CA THR A 37 -14.78 -2.79 -4.72
C THR A 37 -15.06 -1.73 -3.65
N GLU A 38 -15.57 -0.56 -4.05
CA GLU A 38 -16.08 0.47 -3.13
C GLU A 38 -17.33 -0.03 -2.38
N GLU A 39 -18.29 -0.63 -3.09
CA GLU A 39 -19.47 -1.24 -2.46
C GLU A 39 -19.07 -2.34 -1.46
N LEU A 40 -18.09 -3.19 -1.81
CA LEU A 40 -17.56 -4.18 -0.89
C LEU A 40 -16.93 -3.53 0.35
N LEU A 41 -16.15 -2.46 0.19
CA LEU A 41 -15.55 -1.74 1.30
C LEU A 41 -16.62 -1.19 2.25
N ASP A 42 -17.67 -0.59 1.70
CA ASP A 42 -18.78 -0.03 2.48
C ASP A 42 -19.51 -1.13 3.26
N ILE A 43 -19.82 -2.27 2.61
CA ILE A 43 -20.44 -3.42 3.27
C ILE A 43 -19.55 -3.94 4.41
N LEU A 44 -18.24 -4.11 4.17
CA LEU A 44 -17.31 -4.60 5.18
C LEU A 44 -17.24 -3.66 6.39
N ASN A 45 -17.16 -2.34 6.16
CA ASN A 45 -17.18 -1.35 7.23
C ASN A 45 -18.48 -1.41 8.02
N ASP A 46 -19.63 -1.45 7.34
CA ASP A 46 -20.94 -1.51 7.97
C ASP A 46 -21.11 -2.77 8.84
N GLN A 47 -20.67 -3.92 8.35
CA GLN A 47 -20.76 -5.17 9.11
C GLN A 47 -19.83 -5.15 10.33
N VAL A 48 -18.57 -4.74 10.16
CA VAL A 48 -17.58 -4.73 11.25
C VAL A 48 -17.94 -3.70 12.32
N ASN A 49 -18.49 -2.55 11.95
CA ASN A 49 -18.96 -1.53 12.89
C ASN A 49 -20.17 -1.99 13.72
N ARG A 50 -21.00 -2.88 13.18
CA ARG A 50 -22.12 -3.49 13.90
C ARG A 50 -21.66 -4.62 14.80
N ASP A 51 -20.83 -5.51 14.26
CA ASP A 51 -20.32 -6.68 14.97
C ASP A 51 -18.99 -7.16 14.38
N THR A 52 -17.93 -7.01 15.18
CA THR A 52 -16.56 -7.42 14.82
C THR A 52 -16.34 -8.94 14.73
N THR A 53 -17.36 -9.75 15.04
CA THR A 53 -17.32 -11.22 14.96
C THR A 53 -17.95 -11.78 13.68
N VAL A 54 -18.59 -10.95 12.87
CA VAL A 54 -19.26 -11.34 11.61
C VAL A 54 -18.26 -11.87 10.58
N LEU A 55 -17.02 -11.39 10.60
CA LEU A 55 -15.96 -11.83 9.70
C LEU A 55 -15.19 -12.98 10.34
N ASP A 56 -15.41 -14.20 9.84
CA ASP A 56 -14.62 -15.38 10.19
C ASP A 56 -13.50 -15.64 9.16
N GLU A 57 -12.66 -16.63 9.43
CA GLU A 57 -11.53 -16.99 8.55
C GLU A 57 -11.98 -17.42 7.14
N LYS A 58 -13.12 -18.11 7.04
CA LYS A 58 -13.62 -18.59 5.74
C LYS A 58 -14.16 -17.44 4.90
N LEU A 59 -14.87 -16.52 5.52
CA LEU A 59 -15.36 -15.31 4.87
C LEU A 59 -14.21 -14.37 4.52
N ALA A 60 -13.18 -14.30 5.36
CA ALA A 60 -11.94 -13.59 5.06
C ALA A 60 -11.27 -14.13 3.78
N ASP A 61 -11.12 -15.45 3.66
CA ASP A 61 -10.58 -16.09 2.45
C ASP A 61 -11.46 -15.83 1.22
N TYR A 62 -12.78 -15.89 1.40
CA TYR A 62 -13.74 -15.63 0.32
C TYR A 62 -13.65 -14.18 -0.19
N VAL A 63 -13.55 -13.20 0.71
CA VAL A 63 -13.37 -11.78 0.38
C VAL A 63 -11.98 -11.52 -0.21
N PHE A 64 -10.95 -12.19 0.31
CA PHE A 64 -9.59 -12.01 -0.17
C PHE A 64 -9.38 -12.62 -1.57
N PHE A 65 -10.07 -13.69 -1.93
CA PHE A 65 -9.93 -14.35 -3.23
C PHE A 65 -10.02 -13.37 -4.42
N PRO A 66 -11.10 -12.57 -4.61
CA PRO A 66 -11.16 -11.59 -5.69
C PRO A 66 -10.15 -10.44 -5.52
N LEU A 67 -9.87 -9.99 -4.29
CA LEU A 67 -8.87 -8.95 -4.04
C LEU A 67 -7.46 -9.41 -4.45
N SER A 68 -7.14 -10.69 -4.28
CA SER A 68 -5.86 -11.26 -4.67
C SER A 68 -5.60 -11.12 -6.17
N HIS A 69 -6.64 -11.16 -7.00
CA HIS A 69 -6.53 -10.92 -8.44
C HIS A 69 -6.21 -9.45 -8.74
N ILE A 70 -6.80 -8.51 -8.00
CA ILE A 70 -6.48 -7.08 -8.11
C ILE A 70 -5.01 -6.84 -7.75
N PHE A 71 -4.54 -7.42 -6.65
CA PHE A 71 -3.16 -7.24 -6.19
C PHE A 71 -2.12 -7.86 -7.12
N ARG A 72 -2.40 -9.01 -7.72
CA ARG A 72 -1.47 -9.64 -8.70
C ARG A 72 -1.18 -8.75 -9.90
N SER A 73 -2.15 -7.97 -10.33
CA SER A 73 -2.01 -7.05 -11.47
C SER A 73 -2.08 -5.59 -11.03
N HIS A 74 -1.61 -5.28 -9.82
CA HIS A 74 -1.80 -3.95 -9.21
C HIS A 74 -1.25 -2.78 -10.03
N ASP A 75 -0.17 -3.00 -10.79
CA ASP A 75 0.42 -2.00 -11.69
C ASP A 75 -0.46 -1.65 -12.90
N GLN A 76 -1.43 -2.50 -13.24
CA GLN A 76 -2.33 -2.32 -14.39
C GLN A 76 -3.63 -1.58 -14.01
N TYR A 77 -3.90 -1.44 -12.72
CA TYR A 77 -5.14 -0.86 -12.23
C TYR A 77 -4.95 0.59 -11.78
N PRO A 78 -6.03 1.40 -11.81
CA PRO A 78 -6.00 2.74 -11.23
C PRO A 78 -5.57 2.71 -9.76
N LYS A 79 -4.68 3.62 -9.34
CA LYS A 79 -4.18 3.70 -7.95
C LYS A 79 -5.31 3.79 -6.93
N ARG A 80 -6.42 4.45 -7.29
CA ARG A 80 -7.63 4.52 -6.47
C ARG A 80 -8.25 3.14 -6.18
N LEU A 81 -8.33 2.26 -7.18
CA LEU A 81 -8.82 0.90 -6.99
C LEU A 81 -7.90 0.12 -6.04
N ILE A 82 -6.58 0.29 -6.19
CA ILE A 82 -5.60 -0.34 -5.30
C ILE A 82 -5.75 0.16 -3.86
N GLU A 83 -5.92 1.47 -3.67
CA GLU A 83 -6.19 2.05 -2.35
C GLU A 83 -7.43 1.43 -1.69
N VAL A 84 -8.55 1.33 -2.40
CA VAL A 84 -9.79 0.74 -1.87
C VAL A 84 -9.59 -0.75 -1.57
N ALA A 85 -8.92 -1.49 -2.44
CA ALA A 85 -8.59 -2.90 -2.21
C ALA A 85 -7.71 -3.09 -0.96
N ILE A 86 -6.75 -2.20 -0.72
CA ILE A 86 -5.89 -2.21 0.48
C ILE A 86 -6.71 -1.91 1.75
N LYS A 87 -7.70 -1.00 1.67
CA LYS A 87 -8.63 -0.77 2.78
C LYS A 87 -9.42 -2.03 3.12
N CYS A 88 -9.96 -2.73 2.10
CA CYS A 88 -10.62 -4.02 2.30
C CYS A 88 -9.67 -5.05 2.93
N LEU A 89 -8.43 -5.14 2.44
CA LEU A 89 -7.41 -6.02 2.99
C LEU A 89 -7.13 -5.74 4.47
N THR A 90 -7.05 -4.47 4.86
CA THR A 90 -6.83 -4.05 6.25
C THR A 90 -7.93 -4.59 7.17
N ILE A 91 -9.19 -4.50 6.73
CA ILE A 91 -10.34 -5.06 7.46
C ILE A 91 -10.24 -6.58 7.55
N VAL A 92 -9.94 -7.26 6.45
CA VAL A 92 -9.78 -8.72 6.39
C VAL A 92 -8.69 -9.22 7.34
N VAL A 93 -7.55 -8.54 7.39
CA VAL A 93 -6.44 -8.86 8.29
C VAL A 93 -6.84 -8.68 9.76
N HIS A 94 -7.44 -7.54 10.11
CA HIS A 94 -7.79 -7.22 11.50
C HIS A 94 -8.97 -8.02 12.04
N HIS A 95 -10.02 -8.20 11.23
CA HIS A 95 -11.29 -8.73 11.69
C HIS A 95 -11.59 -10.14 11.18
N GLY A 96 -10.97 -10.56 10.09
CA GLY A 96 -11.21 -11.87 9.49
C GLY A 96 -10.20 -12.90 9.98
N TRP A 97 -8.96 -12.79 9.49
CA TRP A 97 -7.93 -13.77 9.81
C TRP A 97 -7.44 -13.68 11.27
N LYS A 98 -7.25 -12.46 11.81
CA LYS A 98 -6.69 -12.28 13.17
C LYS A 98 -5.44 -13.17 13.33
N SER A 99 -5.28 -13.80 14.48
CA SER A 99 -4.15 -14.70 14.78
C SER A 99 -4.06 -15.96 13.89
N ASN A 100 -5.09 -16.26 13.08
CA ASN A 100 -5.16 -17.46 12.24
C ASN A 100 -4.62 -17.24 10.81
N ILE A 101 -4.08 -16.06 10.50
CA ILE A 101 -3.48 -15.80 9.19
C ILE A 101 -2.42 -16.86 8.84
N SER A 102 -2.50 -17.42 7.63
CA SER A 102 -1.52 -18.41 7.20
C SER A 102 -0.13 -17.75 7.02
N PRO A 103 0.97 -18.42 7.41
CA PRO A 103 2.33 -17.92 7.20
C PRO A 103 2.63 -17.52 5.75
N GLN A 104 2.08 -18.27 4.79
CA GLN A 104 2.31 -18.04 3.37
C GLN A 104 1.65 -16.74 2.90
N ILE A 105 0.39 -16.51 3.27
CA ILE A 105 -0.32 -15.26 2.94
C ILE A 105 0.37 -14.09 3.62
N LEU A 106 0.74 -14.23 4.90
CA LEU A 106 1.45 -13.20 5.65
C LEU A 106 2.75 -12.75 4.95
N GLN A 107 3.59 -13.72 4.53
CA GLN A 107 4.83 -13.42 3.81
C GLN A 107 4.58 -12.73 2.47
N GLN A 108 3.58 -13.18 1.72
CA GLN A 108 3.22 -12.59 0.43
C GLN A 108 2.69 -11.17 0.56
N LEU A 109 1.85 -10.91 1.56
CA LEU A 109 1.32 -9.58 1.83
C LEU A 109 2.40 -8.62 2.32
N LEU A 110 3.35 -9.11 3.14
CA LEU A 110 4.51 -8.32 3.54
C LEU A 110 5.29 -7.84 2.30
N ILE A 111 5.65 -8.78 1.42
CA ILE A 111 6.39 -8.47 0.18
C ILE A 111 5.61 -7.47 -0.68
N LEU A 112 4.32 -7.72 -0.90
CA LEU A 112 3.44 -6.87 -1.70
C LEU A 112 3.34 -5.45 -1.14
N LEU A 113 3.04 -5.30 0.15
CA LEU A 113 2.87 -3.97 0.76
C LEU A 113 4.17 -3.19 0.78
N THR A 114 5.29 -3.85 1.10
CA THR A 114 6.62 -3.23 1.02
C THR A 114 6.93 -2.76 -0.41
N PHE A 115 6.58 -3.56 -1.41
CA PHE A 115 6.76 -3.20 -2.82
C PHE A 115 5.88 -2.01 -3.23
N ILE A 116 4.62 -1.99 -2.82
CA ILE A 116 3.71 -0.87 -3.12
C ILE A 116 4.25 0.44 -2.53
N ILE A 117 4.79 0.41 -1.31
CA ILE A 117 5.30 1.61 -0.61
C ILE A 117 6.67 2.05 -1.15
N GLY A 118 7.61 1.11 -1.26
CA GLY A 118 9.02 1.38 -1.51
C GLY A 118 9.48 1.17 -2.94
N GLY A 119 8.66 0.55 -3.80
CA GLY A 119 9.03 0.16 -5.16
C GLY A 119 10.00 -1.02 -5.20
N VAL A 120 10.63 -1.21 -6.37
CA VAL A 120 11.66 -2.26 -6.55
C VAL A 120 12.95 -1.83 -5.82
N PRO A 121 13.54 -2.67 -4.96
CA PRO A 121 14.84 -2.40 -4.35
C PRO A 121 15.90 -2.05 -5.42
N GLY A 122 16.57 -0.91 -5.26
CA GLY A 122 17.65 -0.48 -6.15
C GLY A 122 17.20 0.22 -7.44
N ARG A 123 15.89 0.49 -7.62
CA ARG A 123 15.41 1.39 -8.67
C ARG A 123 14.89 2.67 -8.03
N GLU A 124 15.60 3.77 -8.25
CA GLU A 124 15.12 5.12 -7.93
C GLU A 124 14.11 5.57 -9.02
N GLU A 125 12.98 4.86 -9.13
CA GLU A 125 11.86 5.37 -9.90
C GLU A 125 11.14 6.44 -9.04
N ALA A 126 10.75 7.55 -9.67
CA ALA A 126 9.99 8.59 -8.97
C ALA A 126 8.73 7.94 -8.37
N ARG A 127 8.52 8.13 -7.05
CA ARG A 127 7.37 7.57 -6.32
C ARG A 127 6.06 8.16 -6.87
N ASP A 128 5.53 7.57 -7.94
CA ASP A 128 4.21 7.87 -8.51
C ASP A 128 3.10 7.12 -7.76
N LEU A 129 3.17 7.19 -6.43
CA LEU A 129 2.17 6.63 -5.53
C LEU A 129 1.41 7.81 -4.92
N PRO A 130 0.08 7.86 -4.98
CA PRO A 130 -0.69 8.86 -4.25
C PRO A 130 -0.44 8.80 -2.75
N GLU A 131 -0.51 9.93 -2.05
CA GLU A 131 -0.26 10.00 -0.60
C GLU A 131 -1.25 9.15 0.19
N GLU A 132 -2.49 9.09 -0.28
CA GLU A 132 -3.57 8.28 0.26
C GLU A 132 -3.26 6.79 0.11
N THR A 133 -2.81 6.35 -1.06
CA THR A 133 -2.43 4.95 -1.29
C THR A 133 -1.22 4.56 -0.45
N GLU A 134 -0.22 5.43 -0.31
CA GLU A 134 0.94 5.22 0.56
C GLU A 134 0.49 5.03 2.02
N LEU A 135 -0.35 5.93 2.52
CA LEU A 135 -0.84 5.90 3.90
C LEU A 135 -1.63 4.62 4.19
N GLU A 136 -2.53 4.22 3.30
CA GLU A 136 -3.34 3.02 3.47
C GLU A 136 -2.50 1.75 3.37
N SER A 137 -1.47 1.74 2.52
CA SER A 137 -0.50 0.63 2.45
C SER A 137 0.26 0.48 3.77
N LEU A 138 0.70 1.59 4.37
CA LEU A 138 1.36 1.60 5.67
C LEU A 138 0.41 1.11 6.78
N ARG A 139 -0.86 1.54 6.78
CA ARG A 139 -1.87 1.05 7.72
C ARG A 139 -2.12 -0.45 7.59
N ALA A 140 -2.22 -0.96 6.37
CA ALA A 140 -2.35 -2.39 6.09
C ALA A 140 -1.11 -3.16 6.58
N LEU A 141 0.09 -2.60 6.39
CA LEU A 141 1.33 -3.21 6.86
C LEU A 141 1.41 -3.22 8.39
N THR A 142 1.01 -2.13 9.06
CA THR A 142 0.88 -2.06 10.52
C THR A 142 -0.09 -3.14 11.02
N ALA A 143 -1.27 -3.25 10.40
CA ALA A 143 -2.28 -4.26 10.74
C ALA A 143 -1.71 -5.67 10.62
N LEU A 144 -1.03 -5.96 9.51
CA LEU A 144 -0.44 -7.26 9.20
C LEU A 144 0.59 -7.67 10.26
N VAL A 145 1.52 -6.77 10.61
CA VAL A 145 2.57 -7.04 11.59
C VAL A 145 2.01 -7.14 13.00
N ALA A 146 1.06 -6.28 13.37
CA ALA A 146 0.41 -6.33 14.67
C ALA A 146 -0.32 -7.68 14.86
N VAL A 147 -1.08 -8.10 13.85
CA VAL A 147 -1.77 -9.39 13.85
C VAL A 147 -0.79 -10.56 13.90
N ALA A 148 0.28 -10.53 13.10
CA ALA A 148 1.31 -11.55 13.14
C ALA A 148 1.98 -11.67 14.52
N GLY A 149 2.20 -10.54 15.21
CA GLY A 149 2.75 -10.50 16.57
C GLY A 149 1.88 -11.21 17.63
N THR A 150 0.58 -11.37 17.38
CA THR A 150 -0.33 -12.09 18.29
C THR A 150 -0.18 -13.62 18.23
N SER A 151 0.46 -14.15 17.18
CA SER A 151 0.61 -15.59 16.95
C SER A 151 2.08 -15.97 16.83
N ALA A 152 2.56 -16.89 17.67
CA ALA A 152 3.96 -17.32 17.65
C ALA A 152 4.36 -17.91 16.29
N LYS A 153 3.45 -18.64 15.63
CA LYS A 153 3.68 -19.22 14.31
C LYS A 153 3.79 -18.14 13.23
N ALA A 154 2.92 -17.14 13.26
CA ALA A 154 2.92 -16.03 12.30
C ALA A 154 4.16 -15.13 12.49
N ALA A 155 4.50 -14.81 13.76
CA ALA A 155 5.70 -14.04 14.07
C ALA A 155 6.99 -14.74 13.61
N ALA A 156 7.10 -16.06 13.80
CA ALA A 156 8.25 -16.84 13.32
C ALA A 156 8.36 -16.85 11.78
N ALA A 157 7.22 -16.81 11.07
CA ALA A 157 7.20 -16.76 9.62
C ALA A 157 7.80 -15.46 9.05
N LEU A 158 7.74 -14.35 9.81
CA LEU A 158 8.35 -13.07 9.42
C LEU A 158 9.88 -13.08 9.49
N THR A 159 10.47 -14.03 10.24
CA THR A 159 11.92 -14.13 10.45
C THR A 159 12.53 -15.41 9.91
N GLU A 160 11.82 -16.12 9.05
CA GLU A 160 12.43 -17.21 8.26
C GLU A 160 13.60 -16.65 7.43
N GLU A 161 14.70 -17.40 7.33
CA GLU A 161 15.96 -16.92 6.70
C GLU A 161 15.74 -16.30 5.31
N LYS A 162 14.88 -16.90 4.49
CA LYS A 162 14.52 -16.41 3.14
C LYS A 162 13.80 -15.05 3.15
N LEU A 163 13.18 -14.65 4.26
CA LEU A 163 12.43 -13.40 4.41
C LEU A 163 13.27 -12.29 5.06
N ILE A 164 14.42 -12.62 5.67
CA ILE A 164 15.31 -11.65 6.30
C ILE A 164 15.70 -10.49 5.36
N PRO A 165 16.06 -10.72 4.08
CA PRO A 165 16.33 -9.62 3.14
C PRO A 165 15.11 -8.72 2.90
N THR A 166 13.92 -9.31 2.73
CA THR A 166 12.66 -8.58 2.56
C THR A 166 12.34 -7.73 3.80
N LEU A 167 12.57 -8.29 4.98
CA LEU A 167 12.37 -7.59 6.25
C LEU A 167 13.34 -6.40 6.37
N GLY A 168 14.61 -6.58 6.04
CA GLY A 168 15.59 -5.49 6.00
C GLY A 168 15.22 -4.38 5.02
N HIS A 169 14.75 -4.75 3.81
CA HIS A 169 14.23 -3.78 2.85
C HIS A 169 12.99 -3.04 3.40
N THR A 170 12.06 -3.76 4.02
CA THR A 170 10.86 -3.17 4.64
C THR A 170 11.24 -2.14 5.71
N VAL A 171 12.19 -2.47 6.59
CA VAL A 171 12.72 -1.54 7.59
C VAL A 171 13.33 -0.30 6.94
N THR A 172 14.06 -0.48 5.84
CA THR A 172 14.69 0.63 5.10
C THR A 172 13.63 1.57 4.52
N VAL A 173 12.62 1.02 3.84
CA VAL A 173 11.47 1.76 3.30
C VAL A 173 10.72 2.53 4.40
N LEU A 174 10.49 1.89 5.55
CA LEU A 174 9.83 2.56 6.68
C LEU A 174 10.68 3.72 7.22
N LEU A 175 11.99 3.56 7.35
CA LEU A 175 12.88 4.64 7.79
C LEU A 175 12.89 5.82 6.81
N GLU A 176 12.83 5.56 5.51
CA GLU A 176 12.65 6.59 4.48
C GLU A 176 11.29 7.31 4.65
N CYS A 177 10.19 6.57 4.84
CA CYS A 177 8.88 7.18 5.08
C CYS A 177 8.85 8.01 6.39
N VAL A 178 9.59 7.61 7.43
CA VAL A 178 9.72 8.40 8.67
C VAL A 178 10.53 9.68 8.43
N ALA A 179 11.63 9.60 7.67
CA ALA A 179 12.50 10.75 7.41
C ALA A 179 11.92 11.75 6.40
N ASP A 180 11.43 11.24 5.27
CA ASP A 180 11.10 12.01 4.07
C ASP A 180 9.63 11.82 3.64
N GLY A 181 8.78 11.27 4.52
CA GLY A 181 7.35 11.14 4.29
C GLY A 181 6.68 12.47 3.95
N ARG A 182 5.84 12.46 2.91
CA ARG A 182 5.18 13.66 2.35
C ARG A 182 4.23 14.33 3.34
N THR A 183 3.59 13.54 4.19
CA THR A 183 2.66 14.03 5.22
C THR A 183 3.07 13.57 6.62
N PRO A 184 2.71 14.32 7.68
CA PRO A 184 2.89 13.86 9.06
C PRO A 184 2.17 12.53 9.35
N ALA A 185 1.05 12.26 8.66
CA ALA A 185 0.32 11.01 8.82
C ALA A 185 1.13 9.80 8.31
N ILE A 186 1.79 9.94 7.16
CA ILE A 186 2.70 8.91 6.62
C ILE A 186 3.87 8.67 7.57
N GLN A 187 4.51 9.74 8.06
CA GLN A 187 5.63 9.63 9.00
C GLN A 187 5.21 8.92 10.31
N LEU A 188 4.05 9.28 10.86
CA LEU A 188 3.53 8.70 12.08
C LEU A 188 3.15 7.23 11.89
N GLU A 189 2.48 6.88 10.79
CA GLU A 189 2.09 5.50 10.52
C GLU A 189 3.31 4.62 10.27
N ALA A 190 4.32 5.10 9.53
CA ALA A 190 5.57 4.37 9.34
C ALA A 190 6.31 4.12 10.67
N LEU A 191 6.31 5.10 11.58
CA LEU A 191 6.87 4.93 12.92
C LEU A 191 6.08 3.90 13.74
N ARG A 192 4.74 3.90 13.62
CA ARG A 192 3.87 2.89 14.23
C ARG A 192 4.18 1.50 13.69
N THR A 193 4.35 1.34 12.38
CA THR A 193 4.73 0.07 11.77
C THR A 193 6.07 -0.44 12.31
N LEU A 194 7.09 0.43 12.41
CA LEU A 194 8.39 0.08 13.01
C LEU A 194 8.25 -0.38 14.48
N GLY A 195 7.41 0.32 15.25
CA GLY A 195 7.08 -0.09 16.61
C GLY A 195 6.46 -1.50 16.66
N CYS A 196 5.48 -1.78 15.78
CA CYS A 196 4.87 -3.10 15.67
C CYS A 196 5.87 -4.19 15.29
N PHE A 197 6.82 -3.93 14.40
CA PHE A 197 7.89 -4.87 14.07
C PHE A 197 8.74 -5.21 15.31
N TYR A 198 9.15 -4.20 16.07
CA TYR A 198 9.98 -4.39 17.24
C TYR A 198 9.27 -5.14 18.37
N THR A 199 7.96 -4.88 18.56
CA THR A 199 7.18 -5.56 19.61
C THR A 199 6.63 -6.92 19.17
N GLY A 200 6.41 -7.11 17.86
CA GLY A 200 5.76 -8.29 17.30
C GLY A 200 6.71 -9.41 16.90
N ILE A 201 7.94 -9.09 16.48
CA ILE A 201 8.96 -10.09 16.16
C ILE A 201 9.64 -10.58 17.45
N LYS A 202 9.67 -11.90 17.64
CA LYS A 202 10.28 -12.53 18.82
C LYS A 202 11.74 -12.94 18.61
N ASP A 203 12.19 -13.01 17.37
CA ASP A 203 13.58 -13.35 17.03
C ASP A 203 14.51 -12.15 17.28
N GLN A 204 15.18 -12.20 18.42
CA GLN A 204 16.11 -11.16 18.85
C GLN A 204 17.36 -11.07 17.96
N ALA A 205 17.79 -12.18 17.35
CA ALA A 205 18.96 -12.17 16.47
C ALA A 205 18.64 -11.44 15.16
N ALA A 206 17.46 -11.72 14.58
CA ALA A 206 16.97 -11.01 13.41
C ALA A 206 16.80 -9.51 13.70
N LEU A 207 16.14 -9.14 14.81
CA LEU A 207 15.98 -7.73 15.20
C LEU A 207 17.31 -7.01 15.45
N ALA A 208 18.26 -7.66 16.11
CA ALA A 208 19.58 -7.10 16.39
C ALA A 208 20.35 -6.77 15.11
N SER A 209 20.13 -7.52 14.03
CA SER A 209 20.79 -7.27 12.73
C SER A 209 20.38 -5.93 12.09
N PHE A 210 19.17 -5.42 12.38
CA PHE A 210 18.63 -4.18 11.82
C PHE A 210 18.73 -2.98 12.78
N LEU A 211 18.89 -3.25 14.08
CA LEU A 211 18.87 -2.23 15.13
C LEU A 211 19.89 -1.10 14.93
N PRO A 212 21.16 -1.35 14.53
CA PRO A 212 22.12 -0.27 14.30
C PRO A 212 21.65 0.72 13.23
N GLY A 213 21.02 0.23 12.16
CA GLY A 213 20.48 1.05 11.08
C GLY A 213 19.29 1.90 11.54
N ILE A 214 18.36 1.28 12.26
CA ILE A 214 17.17 1.95 12.83
C ILE A 214 17.61 3.08 13.77
N VAL A 215 18.46 2.80 14.75
CA VAL A 215 18.91 3.77 15.75
C VAL A 215 19.67 4.93 15.08
N SER A 216 20.55 4.63 14.10
CA SER A 216 21.27 5.65 13.34
C SER A 216 20.32 6.60 12.60
N SER A 217 19.34 6.05 11.86
CA SER A 217 18.36 6.83 11.10
C SER A 217 17.47 7.68 12.00
N LEU A 218 16.96 7.11 13.10
CA LEU A 218 16.14 7.86 14.07
C LEU A 218 16.95 8.96 14.77
N THR A 219 18.21 8.68 15.12
CA THR A 219 19.09 9.68 15.74
C THR A 219 19.37 10.84 14.78
N LYS A 220 19.65 10.55 13.50
CA LYS A 220 19.82 11.59 12.47
C LYS A 220 18.56 12.44 12.30
N LEU A 221 17.38 11.83 12.35
CA LEU A 221 16.11 12.53 12.26
C LEU A 221 15.91 13.49 13.44
N LEU A 222 16.18 13.04 14.66
CA LEU A 222 16.07 13.85 15.87
C LEU A 222 17.14 14.95 15.95
N ALA A 223 18.33 14.70 15.39
CA ALA A 223 19.43 15.65 15.38
C ALA A 223 19.30 16.77 14.33
N LYS A 224 18.44 16.61 13.30
CA LYS A 224 18.16 17.68 12.34
C LYS A 224 17.53 18.88 13.08
N PRO A 225 18.13 20.09 13.05
CA PRO A 225 17.52 21.28 13.63
C PRO A 225 16.14 21.55 13.03
N ARG A 226 15.16 21.96 13.86
CA ARG A 226 13.85 22.44 13.41
C ARG A 226 13.98 23.77 12.66
N GLU A 227 14.55 23.77 11.47
CA GLU A 227 14.48 24.90 10.55
C GLU A 227 13.59 24.56 9.36
N ARG A 228 12.45 25.29 9.30
CA ARG A 228 11.56 25.53 8.16
C ARG A 228 10.50 24.46 7.81
N ARG A 229 9.33 24.60 8.45
CA ARG A 229 8.00 24.38 7.83
C ARG A 229 6.98 25.45 8.27
N THR A 230 7.41 26.71 8.28
CA THR A 230 6.51 27.87 8.29
C THR A 230 7.00 28.89 7.26
N GLY A 231 6.96 28.49 5.99
CA GLY A 231 7.00 29.41 4.87
C GLY A 231 5.61 29.94 4.56
N PHE A 232 4.90 30.48 5.56
CA PHE A 232 3.75 31.35 5.29
C PHE A 232 4.35 32.68 4.86
N SER A 233 4.54 32.85 3.55
CA SER A 233 5.00 34.09 2.95
C SER A 233 3.99 35.19 3.30
N LEU A 234 4.30 35.99 4.32
CA LEU A 234 3.66 37.29 4.52
C LEU A 234 4.12 38.18 3.37
N ALA A 235 3.28 38.30 2.34
CA ALA A 235 3.43 39.35 1.34
C ALA A 235 3.34 40.72 2.06
N PRO A 236 4.35 41.59 1.97
CA PRO A 236 4.23 42.94 2.49
C PRO A 236 3.34 43.76 1.55
N TYR A 237 2.18 44.19 2.05
CA TYR A 237 1.44 45.32 1.48
C TYR A 237 2.27 46.59 1.74
N SER A 238 2.89 47.14 0.69
CA SER A 238 3.42 48.51 0.70
C SER A 238 2.34 49.48 0.24
N GLN A 239 2.18 50.56 1.02
CA GLN A 239 1.35 51.73 0.75
C GLN A 239 1.75 52.47 -0.52
#